data_AF-A0A553KA53-F1
#
_entry.id   AF-A0A553KA53-F1
#
_cell.length_a   1.000
_cell.length_b   1.000
_cell.length_c   1.000
_cell.angle_alpha   90.00
_cell.angle_beta   90.00
_cell.angle_gamma   90.00
#
_symmetry.space_group_name_H-M   'P 1'
#
loop_
_entity.id
_entity.type
_entity.pdbx_description
1 polymer ?
#
loop_
_entity_poly.entity_id
_entity_poly.type
_entity_poly.pdbx_seq_one_letter_code
_entity_poly.pdbx_strand_id
1 'polypeptide(L)' 'FERGIGVSNVNERLKVLFGDRYRMWIDSKPGEGTRTGIEIPDQQASLPAAS' A
#
# COMPACT_ATOMS: atom_id res chain seq x y z
N PHE A 1 9.85 -1.46 17.47
CA PHE A 1 9.26 -2.12 16.29
C PHE A 1 10.39 -2.61 15.40
N GLU A 2 11.00 -3.74 15.76
CA GLU A 2 11.87 -4.45 14.83
C GLU A 2 11.04 -4.80 13.60
N ARG A 3 11.59 -4.54 12.41
CA ARG A 3 10.92 -4.58 11.11
C ARG A 3 9.99 -5.78 10.99
N GLY A 4 8.69 -5.56 11.15
CA GLY A 4 7.70 -6.62 11.06
C GLY A 4 7.76 -7.25 9.67
N ILE A 5 8.12 -8.54 9.60
CA ILE A 5 8.31 -9.30 8.35
C ILE A 5 7.10 -9.10 7.41
N GLY A 6 5.89 -9.10 7.96
CA GLY A 6 4.65 -8.90 7.20
C GLY A 6 4.57 -7.54 6.48
N VAL A 7 4.88 -6.45 7.19
CA VAL A 7 4.81 -5.08 6.64
C VAL A 7 5.86 -4.87 5.56
N SER A 8 7.08 -5.40 5.76
CA SER A 8 8.14 -5.36 4.74
C SER A 8 7.72 -6.11 3.47
N ASN A 9 7.16 -7.31 3.62
CA ASN A 9 6.68 -8.11 2.49
C ASN A 9 5.52 -7.43 1.73
N VAL A 10 4.62 -6.72 2.43
CA VAL A 10 3.60 -5.89 1.77
C VAL A 10 4.27 -4.77 0.95
N ASN A 11 5.21 -4.04 1.54
CA ASN A 11 5.91 -2.96 0.84
C ASN A 11 6.67 -3.45 -0.40
N GLU A 12 7.37 -4.58 -0.28
CA GLU A 12 8.11 -5.21 -1.40
C GLU A 12 7.17 -5.59 -2.55
N ARG A 13 6.00 -6.17 -2.23
CA ARG A 13 5.00 -6.54 -3.25
C ARG A 13 4.37 -5.34 -3.92
N LEU A 14 4.04 -4.30 -3.15
CA LEU A 14 3.51 -3.06 -3.69
C LEU A 14 4.51 -2.38 -4.64
N LYS A 15 5.81 -2.41 -4.28
CA LYS A 15 6.87 -1.90 -5.15
C LYS A 15 6.96 -2.65 -6.47
N VAL A 16 6.87 -3.97 -6.45
CA VAL A 16 6.86 -4.79 -7.69
C VAL A 16 5.65 -4.47 -8.57
N LEU A 17 4.46 -4.31 -7.97
CA LEU A 17 3.21 -4.12 -8.72
C LEU A 17 3.04 -2.70 -9.26
N PHE A 18 3.40 -1.69 -8.46
CA PHE A 18 3.04 -0.31 -8.72
C PHE A 18 4.23 0.62 -8.94
N GLY A 19 5.47 0.14 -8.75
CA GLY A 19 6.68 0.95 -8.86
C GLY A 19 6.62 2.12 -7.88
N ASP A 20 6.82 3.34 -8.37
CA ASP A 20 6.75 4.56 -7.55
C ASP A 20 5.33 5.13 -7.42
N ARG A 21 4.32 4.44 -7.97
CA ARG A 21 2.92 4.92 -7.99
C ARG A 21 2.11 4.54 -6.75
N TYR A 22 2.71 3.84 -5.79
CA TYR A 22 2.08 3.57 -4.50
C TYR A 22 2.75 4.38 -3.40
N ARG A 23 2.03 4.57 -2.30
CA ARG A 23 2.59 5.07 -1.04
C ARG A 23 2.19 4.14 0.08
N MET A 24 3.08 3.95 1.03
CA MET A 24 2.80 3.25 2.28
C MET A 24 3.42 4.03 3.45
N TRP A 25 2.68 4.17 4.54
CA TRP A 25 3.15 4.84 5.75
C TRP A 25 2.61 4.15 7.00
N ILE A 26 3.27 4.43 8.12
CA ILE A 26 2.93 3.90 9.44
C ILE A 26 2.84 5.06 10.41
N ASP A 27 1.72 5.18 11.08
CA ASP A 27 1.49 6.09 12.20
C ASP A 27 1.29 5.23 13.45
N SER A 28 2.19 5.34 14.42
CA SER A 28 2.17 4.55 15.64
C SER A 28 2.41 5.44 16.85
N LYS A 29 1.52 5.35 17.83
CA LYS A 29 1.59 6.12 19.07
C LYS A 29 1.48 5.16 20.26
N PRO A 30 2.38 5.23 21.24
CA PRO A 30 2.32 4.40 22.43
C PRO A 30 0.95 4.51 23.13
N GLY A 31 0.31 3.37 23.39
CA GLY A 31 -1.01 3.32 24.03
C GLY A 31 -2.21 3.55 23.11
N GLU A 32 -2.03 4.09 21.90
CA GLU A 32 -3.11 4.26 20.91
C GLU A 32 -3.09 3.17 19.82
N GLY A 33 -1.97 2.47 19.68
CA GLY A 33 -1.79 1.40 18.71
C GLY A 33 -1.04 1.85 17.46
N THR A 34 -1.21 1.10 16.37
CA THR A 34 -0.50 1.34 15.10
C THR A 34 -1.48 1.32 13.95
N ARG A 35 -1.43 2.35 13.10
CA ARG A 35 -2.17 2.47 11.86
C ARG A 35 -1.20 2.42 10.69
N THR A 36 -1.47 1.52 9.74
CA THR A 36 -0.76 1.45 8.47
C THR A 36 -1.67 1.97 7.37
N GLY A 37 -1.18 2.90 6.55
CA GLY A 37 -1.88 3.44 5.39
C GLY A 37 -1.23 2.99 4.09
N ILE A 38 -2.04 2.73 3.07
CA ILE A 38 -1.62 2.35 1.72
C ILE A 38 -2.45 3.16 0.72
N GLU A 39 -1.78 3.82 -0.22
CA GLU A 39 -2.38 4.45 -1.40
C GLU A 39 -1.88 3.71 -2.64
N ILE A 40 -2.81 3.32 -3.52
CA ILE A 40 -2.52 2.67 -4.80
C ILE A 40 -3.26 3.40 -5.93
N PRO A 41 -2.78 3.33 -7.17
CA PRO A 41 -3.50 3.87 -8.31
C PRO A 41 -4.86 3.19 -8.48
N ASP A 42 -5.86 3.97 -8.89
CA ASP A 42 -7.13 3.40 -9.34
C ASP A 42 -6.88 2.52 -10.58
N GLN A 43 -7.54 1.37 -10.67
CA GLN A 43 -7.52 0.62 -11.92
C GLN A 43 -8.31 1.46 -12.91
N GLN A 44 -7.68 1.90 -14.01
CA GLN A 44 -8.45 2.39 -15.15
C GLN A 44 -9.46 1.29 -15.49
N ALA A 45 -10.72 1.53 -15.13
CA ALA A 45 -11.82 0.73 -15.60
C ALA A 45 -11.77 0.88 -17.11
N SER A 46 -11.22 -0.13 -17.79
CA SER A 46 -11.45 -0.32 -19.22
C SER A 46 -12.93 -0.62 -19.35
N LEU A 47 -13.77 0.43 -19.30
CA LEU A 47 -15.14 0.37 -19.75
C LEU A 47 -15.04 -0.05 -21.22
N PRO A 48 -15.50 -1.25 -21.61
CA PRO A 48 -15.55 -1.57 -23.03
C PRO A 48 -16.41 -0.49 -23.69
N ALA A 49 -15.87 0.14 -24.73
CA ALA A 49 -16.64 1.07 -25.54
C ALA A 49 -17.90 0.33 -25.98
N ALA A 50 -19.07 0.86 -25.60
CA ALA A 50 -20.34 0.32 -26.05
C ALA A 50 -20.35 0.37 -27.58
N SER A 51 -20.39 -0.80 -28.21
CA SER A 51 -20.64 -0.96 -29.65
C SER A 51 -22.10 -0.69 -29.99
#